data_AF-C0DC33-F1
#
_entry.id   AF-C0DC33-F1
#
_cell.length_a   1.000
_cell.length_b   1.000
_cell.length_c   1.000
_cell.angle_alpha   90.00
_cell.angle_beta   90.00
_cell.angle_gamma   90.00
#
_symmetry.space_group_name_H-M   'P 1'
#
loop_
_entity.id
_entity.type
_entity.pdbx_description
1 polymer ?
#
loop_
_entity_poly.entity_id
_entity_poly.type
_entity_poly.pdbx_seq_one_letter_code
_entity_poly.pdbx_strand_id
1 'polypeptide(L)'
;MNMRMHKAISVIQFKVEGQLIRRYPEFGLESRMLLHHIDFERGVLELEGKEYPMLDCNFPTVDPADPYRLSDQEQEIMDRLERAFCNCEKLQQHMRFLLAKGSLYKVYNGNLLYHGCIPLNEDGTFRNVKLWGRTYCGKELYEVLDSYVRKGFVAVDEAERERGRDTMWYIWLHENSPLFGKDKMATFERYFLSDQETHRERKNPYYRLLEDEQVADRILAEFGLPSQGSHIVNGHVPVRQGSGESPVKCGGKVLVIDGGFSKAYQGETGIAGYTLIYNSYGLILAAHEPFESTEAAIEKESDIHSDSIVVKRVAERKLVGDTDVGREIKEKIQDLEKLLGAYRSGAIVERFPIKGK
;
A
#
# COMPACT_ATOMS: atom_id res chain seq x y z
N MET A 1 12.42 -15.69 25.18
CA MET A 1 13.33 -14.51 25.22
C MET A 1 12.72 -13.24 24.58
N ASN A 2 11.59 -13.27 23.84
CA ASN A 2 11.19 -12.13 22.98
C ASN A 2 9.97 -11.29 23.45
N MET A 3 9.11 -11.77 24.35
CA MET A 3 7.87 -11.05 24.72
C MET A 3 8.11 -9.73 25.47
N ARG A 4 9.13 -9.66 26.34
CA ARG A 4 9.45 -8.43 27.09
C ARG A 4 9.98 -7.32 26.17
N MET A 5 10.85 -7.65 25.22
CA MET A 5 11.34 -6.71 24.22
C MET A 5 10.21 -6.24 23.30
N HIS A 6 9.35 -7.17 22.87
CA HIS A 6 8.18 -6.87 22.07
C HIS A 6 7.20 -5.91 22.79
N LYS A 7 6.92 -6.16 24.08
CA LYS A 7 6.11 -5.24 24.90
C LYS A 7 6.77 -3.86 24.98
N ALA A 8 8.08 -3.80 25.27
CA ALA A 8 8.79 -2.54 25.40
C ALA A 8 8.70 -1.68 24.12
N ILE A 9 8.99 -2.25 22.94
CA ILE A 9 8.88 -1.49 21.69
C ILE A 9 7.43 -1.12 21.35
N SER A 10 6.45 -1.96 21.72
CA SER A 10 5.02 -1.63 21.53
C SER A 10 4.61 -0.42 22.37
N VAL A 11 5.05 -0.35 23.64
CA VAL A 11 4.79 0.80 24.51
C VAL A 11 5.41 2.07 23.93
N ILE A 12 6.66 2.00 23.44
CA ILE A 12 7.31 3.13 22.77
C ILE A 12 6.51 3.56 21.54
N GLN A 13 6.05 2.62 20.71
CA GLN A 13 5.21 2.90 19.55
C GLN A 13 3.94 3.66 19.97
N PHE A 14 3.18 3.16 20.94
CA PHE A 14 1.93 3.83 21.38
C PHE A 14 2.17 5.24 21.93
N LYS A 15 3.32 5.46 22.58
CA LYS A 15 3.73 6.79 23.06
C LYS A 15 3.99 7.74 21.88
N VAL A 16 4.82 7.34 20.93
CA VAL A 16 5.16 8.17 19.75
C VAL A 16 3.93 8.41 18.87
N GLU A 17 3.08 7.41 18.67
CA GLU A 17 1.80 7.57 17.98
C GLU A 17 0.91 8.61 18.69
N GLY A 18 0.77 8.53 20.02
CA GLY A 18 0.00 9.52 20.76
C GLY A 18 0.59 10.93 20.73
N GLN A 19 1.92 11.08 20.70
CA GLN A 19 2.56 12.38 20.49
C GLN A 19 2.23 12.96 19.11
N LEU A 20 2.22 12.11 18.07
CA LEU A 20 1.92 12.53 16.71
C LEU A 20 0.43 12.87 16.54
N ILE A 21 -0.47 12.12 17.17
CA ILE A 21 -1.92 12.43 17.22
C ILE A 21 -2.16 13.77 17.91
N ARG A 22 -1.49 14.04 19.04
CA ARG A 22 -1.56 15.36 19.71
C ARG A 22 -1.07 16.51 18.83
N ARG A 23 -0.08 16.25 17.97
CA ARG A 23 0.46 17.25 17.03
C ARG A 23 -0.51 17.53 15.88
N TYR A 24 -1.24 16.51 15.41
CA TYR A 24 -2.18 16.60 14.30
C TYR A 24 -3.59 16.10 14.63
N PRO A 25 -4.35 16.83 15.46
CA PRO A 25 -5.75 16.49 15.76
C PRO A 25 -6.63 16.38 14.49
N GLU A 26 -6.26 17.07 13.41
CA GLU A 26 -6.97 17.01 12.13
C GLU A 26 -7.00 15.61 11.49
N PHE A 27 -6.14 14.68 11.93
CA PHE A 27 -6.19 13.29 11.50
C PHE A 27 -7.31 12.49 12.17
N GLY A 28 -7.96 13.00 13.23
CA GLY A 28 -9.11 12.33 13.85
C GLY A 28 -8.78 10.97 14.47
N LEU A 29 -7.55 10.81 14.96
CA LEU A 29 -7.02 9.54 15.50
C LEU A 29 -7.00 9.51 17.04
N GLU A 30 -7.62 10.46 17.72
CA GLU A 30 -7.65 10.59 19.18
C GLU A 30 -8.21 9.34 19.86
N SER A 31 -9.17 8.66 19.23
CA SER A 31 -9.72 7.37 19.70
C SER A 31 -8.68 6.24 19.78
N ARG A 32 -7.50 6.43 19.18
CA ARG A 32 -6.38 5.48 19.23
C ARG A 32 -5.36 5.82 20.31
N MET A 33 -5.53 6.95 21.00
CA MET A 33 -4.74 7.28 22.16
C MET A 33 -5.27 6.53 23.39
N LEU A 34 -4.80 5.29 23.61
CA LEU A 34 -5.41 4.43 24.65
C LEU A 34 -4.71 4.46 26.03
N LEU A 35 -3.43 4.85 26.11
CA LEU A 35 -2.66 4.80 27.36
C LEU A 35 -3.27 5.61 28.53
N HIS A 36 -3.94 6.73 28.23
CA HIS A 36 -4.57 7.57 29.26
C HIS A 36 -5.94 7.05 29.74
N HIS A 37 -6.49 6.02 29.09
CA HIS A 37 -7.73 5.35 29.50
C HIS A 37 -7.48 4.13 30.40
N ILE A 38 -6.23 3.86 30.77
CA ILE A 38 -5.87 2.75 31.64
C ILE A 38 -6.04 3.17 33.09
N ASP A 39 -6.87 2.44 33.83
CA ASP A 39 -6.89 2.47 35.28
C ASP A 39 -5.90 1.42 35.80
N PHE A 40 -4.71 1.88 36.19
CA PHE A 40 -3.64 1.00 36.67
C PHE A 40 -3.93 0.38 38.04
N GLU A 41 -4.77 1.00 38.88
CA GLU A 41 -5.12 0.47 40.20
C GLU A 41 -6.12 -0.68 40.08
N ARG A 42 -7.14 -0.50 39.24
CA ARG A 42 -8.18 -1.51 38.98
C ARG A 42 -7.77 -2.53 37.92
N GLY A 43 -6.76 -2.21 37.12
CA GLY A 43 -6.25 -3.07 36.04
C GLY A 43 -7.22 -3.19 34.86
N VAL A 44 -7.90 -2.10 34.51
CA VAL A 44 -8.90 -2.06 33.44
C VAL A 44 -8.58 -0.95 32.43
N LEU A 45 -8.98 -1.17 31.17
CA LEU A 45 -9.00 -0.15 30.13
C LEU A 45 -10.44 0.29 29.88
N GLU A 46 -10.70 1.60 29.88
CA GLU A 46 -11.95 2.14 29.34
C GLU A 46 -11.85 2.29 27.82
N LEU A 47 -12.72 1.61 27.08
CA LEU A 47 -12.81 1.69 25.62
C LEU A 47 -14.27 1.88 25.22
N GLU A 48 -14.58 2.98 24.52
CA GLU A 48 -15.93 3.31 24.03
C GLU A 48 -17.01 3.27 25.14
N GLY A 49 -16.66 3.72 26.35
CA GLY A 49 -17.56 3.75 27.51
C GLY A 49 -17.79 2.39 28.18
N LYS A 50 -16.99 1.38 27.86
CA LYS A 50 -16.98 0.06 28.50
C LYS A 50 -15.63 -0.23 29.13
N GLU A 51 -15.64 -0.89 30.27
CA GLU A 51 -14.41 -1.32 30.95
C GLU A 51 -14.02 -2.74 30.54
N TYR A 52 -12.75 -2.93 30.23
CA TYR A 52 -12.18 -4.21 29.85
C TYR A 52 -11.02 -4.58 30.79
N PRO A 53 -11.05 -5.75 31.45
CA PRO A 53 -9.91 -6.24 32.21
C PRO A 53 -8.67 -6.39 31.31
N MET A 54 -7.55 -5.84 31.75
CA MET A 54 -6.29 -5.95 31.01
C MET A 54 -5.58 -7.27 31.32
N LEU A 55 -4.96 -7.84 30.29
CA LEU A 55 -4.12 -9.04 30.38
C LEU A 55 -2.80 -8.78 31.12
N ASP A 56 -2.31 -7.54 31.09
CA ASP A 56 -1.07 -7.11 31.70
C ASP A 56 -1.12 -5.61 32.01
N CYS A 57 -0.92 -5.24 33.27
CA CYS A 57 -0.94 -3.85 33.76
C CYS A 57 0.46 -3.30 34.11
N ASN A 58 1.53 -4.04 33.82
CA ASN A 58 2.88 -3.62 34.18
C ASN A 58 3.49 -2.68 33.13
N PHE A 59 3.27 -1.37 33.28
CA PHE A 59 3.79 -0.33 32.39
C PHE A 59 4.77 0.60 33.11
N PRO A 60 5.98 0.13 33.47
CA PRO A 60 6.87 0.83 34.39
C PRO A 60 7.40 2.17 33.85
N THR A 61 7.30 2.42 32.54
CA THR A 61 7.72 3.67 31.90
C THR A 61 6.56 4.61 31.57
N VAL A 62 5.30 4.20 31.80
CA VAL A 62 4.13 5.05 31.52
C VAL A 62 3.80 5.83 32.79
N ASP A 63 3.92 7.15 32.71
CA ASP A 63 3.53 8.09 33.75
C ASP A 63 2.04 8.44 33.57
N PRO A 64 1.13 8.11 34.51
CA PRO A 64 -0.30 8.42 34.35
C PRO A 64 -0.59 9.91 34.14
N ALA A 65 0.29 10.81 34.61
CA ALA A 65 0.12 12.25 34.41
C ALA A 65 0.52 12.72 33.00
N ASP A 66 1.44 12.01 32.33
CA ASP A 66 1.80 12.24 30.93
C ASP A 66 2.13 10.92 30.21
N PRO A 67 1.10 10.11 29.88
CA PRO A 67 1.28 8.71 29.51
C PRO A 67 1.99 8.51 28.16
N TYR A 68 2.10 9.56 27.35
CA TYR A 68 2.72 9.53 26.02
C TYR A 68 4.16 10.05 26.01
N ARG A 69 4.69 10.49 27.15
CA ARG A 69 6.08 10.94 27.25
C ARG A 69 7.03 9.76 27.18
N LEU A 70 8.05 9.86 26.32
CA LEU A 70 9.16 8.93 26.33
C LEU A 70 10.03 9.21 27.56
N SER A 71 10.46 8.15 28.25
CA SER A 71 11.55 8.27 29.23
C SER A 71 12.87 8.58 28.51
N ASP A 72 13.86 9.08 29.24
CA ASP A 72 15.19 9.38 28.67
C ASP A 72 15.81 8.15 27.96
N GLN A 73 15.58 6.95 28.51
CA GLN A 73 16.05 5.69 27.93
C GLN A 73 15.28 5.30 26.66
N GLU A 74 13.96 5.52 26.64
CA GLU A 74 13.15 5.28 25.44
C GLU A 74 13.53 6.27 24.33
N GLN A 75 13.81 7.53 24.67
CA GLN A 75 14.30 8.52 23.73
C GLN A 75 15.67 8.12 23.16
N GLU A 76 16.60 7.65 23.99
CA GLU A 76 17.89 7.17 23.53
C GLU A 76 17.75 5.99 22.54
N ILE A 77 16.81 5.08 22.81
CA ILE A 77 16.50 3.97 21.89
C ILE A 77 15.99 4.51 20.55
N MET A 78 15.06 5.45 20.55
CA MET A 78 14.51 6.05 19.33
C MET A 78 15.60 6.77 18.53
N ASP A 79 16.43 7.59 19.17
CA ASP A 79 17.52 8.31 18.52
C ASP A 79 18.54 7.35 17.90
N ARG A 80 18.79 6.20 18.54
CA ARG A 80 19.69 5.16 18.02
C ARG A 80 19.08 4.43 16.83
N LEU A 81 17.79 4.10 16.88
CA LEU A 81 17.07 3.49 15.76
C LEU A 81 17.05 4.44 14.56
N GLU A 82 16.64 5.69 14.76
CA GLU A 82 16.63 6.70 13.69
C GLU A 82 18.01 6.82 13.04
N ARG A 83 19.08 6.98 13.85
CA ARG A 83 20.46 7.02 13.33
C ARG A 83 20.84 5.76 12.56
N ALA A 84 20.44 4.58 13.01
CA ALA A 84 20.74 3.33 12.31
C ALA A 84 20.05 3.25 10.94
N PHE A 85 18.76 3.61 10.85
CA PHE A 85 18.00 3.58 9.59
C PHE A 85 18.45 4.69 8.62
N CYS A 86 18.66 5.91 9.11
CA CYS A 86 19.08 7.04 8.28
C CYS A 86 20.49 6.87 7.70
N ASN A 87 21.42 6.26 8.44
CA ASN A 87 22.80 6.07 7.99
C ASN A 87 23.06 4.73 7.30
N CYS A 88 22.05 3.85 7.19
CA CYS A 88 22.20 2.58 6.48
C CYS A 88 22.21 2.79 4.97
N GLU A 89 23.39 2.77 4.35
CA GLU A 89 23.58 3.01 2.92
C GLU A 89 22.66 2.15 2.05
N LYS A 90 22.54 0.86 2.35
CA LYS A 90 21.68 -0.08 1.60
C LYS A 90 20.21 0.31 1.65
N LEU A 91 19.70 0.68 2.83
CA LEU A 91 18.32 1.15 2.96
C LEU A 91 18.12 2.46 2.19
N GLN A 92 19.09 3.38 2.26
CA GLN A 92 19.03 4.63 1.50
C GLN A 92 19.07 4.40 -0.03
N GLN A 93 19.81 3.40 -0.51
CA GLN A 93 19.81 3.01 -1.92
C GLN A 93 18.45 2.42 -2.33
N HIS A 94 17.89 1.52 -1.52
CA HIS A 94 16.56 0.94 -1.77
C HIS A 94 15.48 2.03 -1.79
N MET A 95 15.47 2.95 -0.82
CA MET A 95 14.51 4.04 -0.78
C MET A 95 14.63 4.97 -1.99
N ARG A 96 15.85 5.30 -2.42
CA ARG A 96 16.06 6.08 -3.66
C ARG A 96 15.49 5.38 -4.90
N PHE A 97 15.69 4.07 -5.01
CA PHE A 97 15.11 3.29 -6.10
C PHE A 97 13.56 3.30 -6.07
N LEU A 98 12.98 3.05 -4.89
CA LEU A 98 11.52 3.05 -4.70
C LEU A 98 10.90 4.42 -4.97
N LEU A 99 11.53 5.52 -4.55
CA LEU A 99 11.03 6.87 -4.84
C LEU A 99 11.15 7.24 -6.33
N ALA A 100 12.19 6.75 -7.01
CA ALA A 100 12.44 7.03 -8.42
C ALA A 100 11.55 6.21 -9.37
N LYS A 101 11.15 4.99 -8.97
CA LYS A 101 10.44 4.04 -9.84
C LYS A 101 9.06 3.62 -9.34
N GLY A 102 8.85 3.69 -8.04
CA GLY A 102 7.59 3.36 -7.39
C GLY A 102 6.57 4.48 -7.48
N SER A 103 5.31 4.11 -7.33
CA SER A 103 4.15 4.99 -7.28
C SER A 103 3.04 4.26 -6.52
N LEU A 104 2.15 5.00 -5.86
CA LEU A 104 0.99 4.41 -5.18
C LEU A 104 0.00 3.72 -6.15
N TYR A 105 0.02 4.13 -7.41
CA TYR A 105 -0.70 3.45 -8.50
C TYR A 105 0.08 3.52 -9.81
N LYS A 106 -0.25 2.65 -10.76
CA LYS A 106 0.33 2.68 -12.11
C LYS A 106 -0.74 2.31 -13.13
N VAL A 107 -0.92 3.17 -14.13
CA VAL A 107 -1.59 2.77 -15.38
C VAL A 107 -0.53 2.24 -16.34
N TYR A 108 -0.73 1.01 -16.84
CA TYR A 108 0.18 0.38 -17.78
C TYR A 108 -0.52 -0.58 -18.74
N ASN A 109 -0.36 -0.35 -20.05
CA ASN A 109 -0.92 -1.15 -21.14
C ASN A 109 -2.44 -1.39 -21.03
N GLY A 110 -3.17 -0.38 -20.56
CA GLY A 110 -4.61 -0.43 -20.34
C GLY A 110 -5.02 -1.06 -19.01
N ASN A 111 -4.08 -1.37 -18.11
CA ASN A 111 -4.38 -1.91 -16.78
C ASN A 111 -4.12 -0.85 -15.71
N LEU A 112 -4.95 -0.80 -14.69
CA LEU A 112 -4.75 -0.01 -13.48
C LEU A 112 -4.21 -0.91 -12.38
N LEU A 113 -3.05 -0.58 -11.84
CA LEU A 113 -2.39 -1.31 -10.76
C LEU A 113 -2.37 -0.45 -9.51
N TYR A 114 -2.86 -0.98 -8.38
CA TYR A 114 -2.68 -0.38 -7.05
C TYR A 114 -2.72 -1.45 -5.96
N HIS A 115 -2.01 -1.24 -4.85
CA HIS A 115 -1.81 -2.30 -3.86
C HIS A 115 -3.03 -2.55 -2.96
N GLY A 116 -3.52 -1.55 -2.23
CA GLY A 116 -4.53 -1.73 -1.17
C GLY A 116 -5.97 -1.59 -1.63
N CYS A 117 -6.49 -0.38 -1.62
CA CYS A 117 -7.89 -0.06 -1.90
C CYS A 117 -8.04 1.39 -2.37
N ILE A 118 -9.18 1.73 -2.94
CA ILE A 118 -9.57 3.12 -3.18
C ILE A 118 -10.57 3.52 -2.08
N PRO A 119 -10.40 4.64 -1.37
CA PRO A 119 -11.40 5.11 -0.41
C PRO A 119 -12.75 5.38 -1.07
N LEU A 120 -13.75 4.59 -0.70
CA LEU A 120 -15.13 4.68 -1.19
C LEU A 120 -16.12 4.92 -0.05
N ASN A 121 -17.24 5.54 -0.38
CA ASN A 121 -18.44 5.55 0.45
C ASN A 121 -19.24 4.25 0.25
N GLU A 122 -20.25 4.03 1.09
CA GLU A 122 -21.13 2.84 1.01
C GLU A 122 -21.88 2.73 -0.32
N ASP A 123 -22.13 3.85 -1.01
CA ASP A 123 -22.80 3.92 -2.32
C ASP A 123 -21.82 3.75 -3.51
N GLY A 124 -20.55 3.44 -3.23
CA GLY A 124 -19.50 3.28 -4.22
C GLY A 124 -18.99 4.58 -4.84
N THR A 125 -19.40 5.75 -4.36
CA THR A 125 -18.78 7.03 -4.75
C THR A 125 -17.43 7.21 -4.07
N PHE A 126 -16.54 8.03 -4.63
CA PHE A 126 -15.23 8.29 -4.02
C PHE A 126 -15.38 9.06 -2.71
N ARG A 127 -14.71 8.58 -1.66
CA ARG A 127 -14.72 9.24 -0.36
C ARG A 127 -13.87 10.50 -0.43
N ASN A 128 -14.43 11.60 0.08
CA ASN A 128 -13.69 12.84 0.27
C ASN A 128 -12.78 12.73 1.50
N VAL A 129 -11.48 12.99 1.29
CA VAL A 129 -10.45 12.86 2.31
C VAL A 129 -9.81 14.22 2.53
N LYS A 130 -9.90 14.73 3.75
CA LYS A 130 -9.25 15.99 4.14
C LYS A 130 -7.80 15.71 4.54
N LEU A 131 -6.86 16.35 3.88
CA LEU A 131 -5.43 16.24 4.15
C LEU A 131 -4.78 17.62 4.02
N TRP A 132 -4.06 18.07 5.05
CA TRP A 132 -3.38 19.37 5.09
C TRP A 132 -4.26 20.56 4.67
N GLY A 133 -5.52 20.56 5.16
CA GLY A 133 -6.49 21.64 4.93
C GLY A 133 -7.21 21.62 3.57
N ARG A 134 -6.90 20.64 2.70
CA ARG A 134 -7.57 20.46 1.40
C ARG A 134 -8.28 19.12 1.35
N THR A 135 -9.27 19.01 0.47
CA THR A 135 -10.06 17.79 0.28
C THR A 135 -9.70 17.17 -1.05
N TYR A 136 -9.48 15.85 -1.04
CA TYR A 136 -9.09 15.05 -2.19
C TYR A 136 -9.94 13.79 -2.28
N CYS A 137 -10.13 13.25 -3.48
CA CYS A 137 -10.79 11.97 -3.69
C CYS A 137 -10.21 11.26 -4.92
N GLY A 138 -10.54 9.99 -5.11
CA GLY A 138 -10.21 9.26 -6.33
C GLY A 138 -8.71 9.28 -6.66
N LYS A 139 -8.38 9.58 -7.92
CA LYS A 139 -7.01 9.64 -8.42
C LYS A 139 -6.19 10.77 -7.79
N GLU A 140 -6.81 11.92 -7.54
CA GLU A 140 -6.12 13.09 -6.98
C GLU A 140 -5.54 12.78 -5.59
N LEU A 141 -6.27 12.03 -4.77
CA LEU A 141 -5.78 11.59 -3.46
C LEU A 141 -4.46 10.79 -3.59
N TYR A 142 -4.39 9.86 -4.54
CA TYR A 142 -3.17 9.08 -4.77
C TYR A 142 -2.00 9.97 -5.20
N GLU A 143 -2.22 10.91 -6.11
CA GLU A 143 -1.17 11.80 -6.61
C GLU A 143 -0.64 12.72 -5.51
N VAL A 144 -1.51 13.22 -4.65
CA VAL A 144 -1.14 14.08 -3.53
C VAL A 144 -0.38 13.30 -2.45
N LEU A 145 -0.83 12.10 -2.10
CA LEU A 145 -0.13 11.23 -1.16
C LEU A 145 1.27 10.86 -1.69
N ASP A 146 1.37 10.49 -2.97
CA ASP A 146 2.63 10.14 -3.65
C ASP A 146 3.61 11.34 -3.70
N SER A 147 3.08 12.55 -3.84
CA SER A 147 3.83 13.81 -3.73
C SER A 147 4.36 14.03 -2.30
N TYR A 148 3.53 13.88 -1.27
CA TYR A 148 3.95 14.05 0.12
C TYR A 148 5.00 13.02 0.54
N VAL A 149 4.86 11.77 0.12
CA VAL A 149 5.89 10.74 0.36
C VAL A 149 7.24 11.22 -0.18
N ARG A 150 7.31 11.74 -1.42
CA ARG A 150 8.57 12.28 -1.97
C ARG A 150 9.08 13.50 -1.20
N LYS A 151 8.19 14.44 -0.85
CA LYS A 151 8.56 15.61 -0.03
C LYS A 151 9.20 15.20 1.29
N GLY A 152 8.73 14.12 1.91
CA GLY A 152 9.31 13.57 3.15
C GLY A 152 10.80 13.25 3.06
N PHE A 153 11.33 13.02 1.85
CA PHE A 153 12.75 12.72 1.61
C PHE A 153 13.52 13.88 0.95
N VAL A 154 12.91 14.61 0.02
CA VAL A 154 13.66 15.55 -0.86
C VAL A 154 13.25 17.02 -0.72
N ALA A 155 12.22 17.35 0.07
CA ALA A 155 11.82 18.74 0.25
C ALA A 155 12.93 19.54 0.95
N VAL A 156 13.19 20.75 0.43
CA VAL A 156 14.14 21.71 1.01
C VAL A 156 13.51 22.40 2.23
N ASP A 157 12.22 22.74 2.13
CA ASP A 157 11.46 23.30 3.25
C ASP A 157 11.24 22.24 4.33
N GLU A 158 11.60 22.58 5.56
CA GLU A 158 11.56 21.65 6.68
C GLU A 158 10.14 21.24 7.08
N ALA A 159 9.20 22.20 7.03
CA ALA A 159 7.80 21.93 7.36
C ALA A 159 7.16 21.00 6.31
N GLU A 160 7.42 21.20 5.02
CA GLU A 160 6.96 20.28 3.96
C GLU A 160 7.60 18.88 4.08
N ARG A 161 8.86 18.81 4.52
CA ARG A 161 9.54 17.54 4.78
C ARG A 161 8.96 16.82 6.00
N GLU A 162 8.61 17.55 7.06
CA GLU A 162 7.91 17.00 8.22
C GLU A 162 6.52 16.48 7.83
N ARG A 163 5.71 17.30 7.16
CA ARG A 163 4.40 16.88 6.62
C ARG A 163 4.49 15.63 5.76
N GLY A 164 5.50 15.54 4.91
CA GLY A 164 5.75 14.36 4.09
C GLY A 164 6.04 13.11 4.92
N ARG A 165 6.83 13.25 5.98
CA ARG A 165 7.12 12.18 6.95
C ARG A 165 5.87 11.72 7.69
N ASP A 166 5.09 12.66 8.19
CA ASP A 166 3.86 12.35 8.94
C ASP A 166 2.76 11.79 8.03
N THR A 167 2.75 12.18 6.75
CA THR A 167 1.86 11.59 5.75
C THR A 167 2.18 10.10 5.52
N MET A 168 3.43 9.66 5.62
CA MET A 168 3.76 8.23 5.52
C MET A 168 3.12 7.43 6.67
N TRP A 169 3.12 7.99 7.88
CA TRP A 169 2.44 7.40 9.03
C TRP A 169 0.91 7.41 8.86
N TYR A 170 0.33 8.51 8.37
CA TYR A 170 -1.09 8.58 8.00
C TYR A 170 -1.48 7.47 7.01
N ILE A 171 -0.69 7.28 5.94
CA ILE A 171 -0.97 6.25 4.93
C ILE A 171 -0.86 4.84 5.53
N TRP A 172 -0.03 4.63 6.55
CA TRP A 172 0.12 3.31 7.17
C TRP A 172 -1.14 2.82 7.89
N LEU A 173 -1.88 3.70 8.58
CA LEU A 173 -2.92 3.28 9.53
C LEU A 173 -4.27 3.98 9.44
N HIS A 174 -4.37 5.09 8.71
CA HIS A 174 -5.59 5.88 8.71
C HIS A 174 -6.70 5.20 7.89
N GLU A 175 -7.96 5.29 8.33
CA GLU A 175 -9.10 4.62 7.68
C GLU A 175 -9.32 5.04 6.22
N ASN A 176 -8.96 6.27 5.91
CA ASN A 176 -9.03 6.87 4.57
C ASN A 176 -7.76 6.65 3.74
N SER A 177 -6.81 5.85 4.23
CA SER A 177 -5.61 5.50 3.47
C SER A 177 -5.93 4.47 2.38
N PRO A 178 -5.41 4.66 1.15
CA PRO A 178 -5.48 3.64 0.11
C PRO A 178 -4.63 2.39 0.41
N LEU A 179 -3.75 2.42 1.42
CA LEU A 179 -2.88 1.28 1.76
C LEU A 179 -3.32 0.52 3.02
N PHE A 180 -4.21 1.05 3.84
CA PHE A 180 -4.62 0.40 5.09
C PHE A 180 -5.91 -0.41 4.92
N GLY A 181 -6.99 0.26 4.51
CA GLY A 181 -8.23 -0.40 4.11
C GLY A 181 -9.14 -0.89 5.25
N LYS A 182 -8.90 -0.44 6.48
CA LYS A 182 -9.67 -0.80 7.68
C LYS A 182 -10.04 0.45 8.49
N ASP A 183 -11.03 0.35 9.37
CA ASP A 183 -11.47 1.44 10.24
C ASP A 183 -10.47 1.81 11.35
N LYS A 184 -9.76 0.83 11.90
CA LYS A 184 -8.73 1.03 12.93
C LYS A 184 -7.66 -0.04 12.89
N MET A 185 -6.51 0.27 13.48
CA MET A 185 -5.46 -0.70 13.78
C MET A 185 -5.54 -1.11 15.25
N ALA A 186 -6.05 -2.32 15.52
CA ALA A 186 -6.39 -2.80 16.87
C ALA A 186 -5.21 -3.48 17.60
N THR A 187 -3.99 -3.01 17.37
CA THR A 187 -2.75 -3.63 17.89
C THR A 187 -2.71 -3.64 19.41
N PHE A 188 -3.10 -2.53 20.05
CA PHE A 188 -3.14 -2.44 21.51
C PHE A 188 -4.13 -3.47 22.09
N GLU A 189 -5.34 -3.51 21.54
CA GLU A 189 -6.39 -4.42 21.99
C GLU A 189 -5.95 -5.88 21.87
N ARG A 190 -5.30 -6.25 20.76
CA ARG A 190 -4.76 -7.61 20.54
C ARG A 190 -3.70 -8.01 21.55
N TYR A 191 -2.93 -7.06 22.09
CA TYR A 191 -1.85 -7.34 23.03
C TYR A 191 -2.32 -7.33 24.48
N PHE A 192 -3.30 -6.51 24.83
CA PHE A 192 -3.65 -6.24 26.22
C PHE A 192 -5.08 -6.60 26.61
N LEU A 193 -5.96 -6.93 25.67
CA LEU A 193 -7.35 -7.32 25.97
C LEU A 193 -7.63 -8.74 25.47
N SER A 194 -8.35 -9.51 26.28
CA SER A 194 -8.78 -10.88 25.92
C SER A 194 -10.01 -10.91 25.02
N ASP A 195 -10.85 -9.86 25.06
CA ASP A 195 -12.10 -9.80 24.31
C ASP A 195 -11.83 -9.60 22.81
N GLN A 196 -12.10 -10.64 22.02
CA GLN A 196 -11.89 -10.63 20.57
C GLN A 196 -12.78 -9.65 19.82
N GLU A 197 -13.91 -9.20 20.39
CA GLU A 197 -14.73 -8.16 19.77
C GLU A 197 -13.94 -6.85 19.64
N THR A 198 -13.07 -6.56 20.62
CA THR A 198 -12.23 -5.35 20.61
C THR A 198 -11.15 -5.39 19.52
N HIS A 199 -10.78 -6.59 19.07
CA HIS A 199 -9.76 -6.84 18.04
C HIS A 199 -10.29 -6.69 16.62
N ARG A 200 -11.61 -6.50 16.45
CA ARG A 200 -12.24 -6.41 15.13
C ARG A 200 -11.81 -5.13 14.42
N GLU A 201 -11.28 -5.30 13.22
CA GLU A 201 -10.94 -4.23 12.28
C GLU A 201 -11.84 -4.40 11.07
N ARG A 202 -12.78 -3.46 10.88
CA ARG A 202 -13.77 -3.55 9.82
C ARG A 202 -13.14 -3.06 8.52
N LYS A 203 -13.25 -3.89 7.49
CA LYS A 203 -12.81 -3.52 6.13
C LYS A 203 -13.66 -2.36 5.61
N ASN A 204 -13.01 -1.43 4.92
CA ASN A 204 -13.68 -0.29 4.31
C ASN A 204 -14.66 -0.73 3.19
N PRO A 205 -15.55 0.17 2.71
CA PRO A 205 -16.54 -0.16 1.69
C PRO A 205 -15.98 -0.74 0.40
N TYR A 206 -14.75 -0.37 0.00
CA TYR A 206 -14.10 -0.88 -1.20
C TYR A 206 -14.06 -2.42 -1.25
N TYR A 207 -13.71 -3.08 -0.15
CA TYR A 207 -13.65 -4.55 -0.16
C TYR A 207 -15.02 -5.23 -0.25
N ARG A 208 -16.09 -4.53 0.18
CA ARG A 208 -17.47 -5.01 0.02
C ARG A 208 -18.00 -4.78 -1.39
N LEU A 209 -17.53 -3.72 -2.05
CA LEU A 209 -17.93 -3.31 -3.40
C LEU A 209 -16.99 -3.82 -4.50
N LEU A 210 -15.96 -4.60 -4.14
CA LEU A 210 -14.94 -5.09 -5.07
C LEU A 210 -15.50 -5.96 -6.22
N GLU A 211 -16.67 -6.56 -6.00
CA GLU A 211 -17.37 -7.41 -6.98
C GLU A 211 -18.48 -6.65 -7.73
N ASP A 212 -18.69 -5.36 -7.43
CA ASP A 212 -19.61 -4.50 -8.16
C ASP A 212 -18.96 -3.96 -9.45
N GLU A 213 -19.48 -4.40 -10.59
CA GLU A 213 -18.97 -4.03 -11.90
C GLU A 213 -19.07 -2.52 -12.20
N GLN A 214 -20.12 -1.85 -11.69
CA GLN A 214 -20.31 -0.40 -11.90
C GLN A 214 -19.28 0.41 -11.11
N VAL A 215 -18.94 -0.06 -9.90
CA VAL A 215 -17.90 0.55 -9.08
C VAL A 215 -16.52 0.37 -9.74
N ALA A 216 -16.23 -0.83 -10.25
CA ALA A 216 -15.01 -1.08 -11.01
C ALA A 216 -14.90 -0.18 -12.26
N ASP A 217 -15.99 0.03 -12.99
CA ASP A 217 -16.02 0.94 -14.15
C ASP A 217 -15.77 2.40 -13.76
N ARG A 218 -16.38 2.85 -12.66
CA ARG A 218 -16.15 4.20 -12.12
C ARG A 218 -14.69 4.41 -11.74
N ILE A 219 -14.08 3.42 -11.09
CA ILE A 219 -12.65 3.44 -10.77
C ILE A 219 -11.81 3.53 -12.04
N LEU A 220 -12.03 2.68 -13.03
CA LEU A 220 -11.26 2.72 -14.29
C LEU A 220 -11.38 4.09 -14.97
N ALA A 221 -12.59 4.66 -15.03
CA ALA A 221 -12.84 5.96 -15.63
C ALA A 221 -12.09 7.10 -14.89
N GLU A 222 -12.06 7.07 -13.56
CA GLU A 222 -11.32 8.04 -12.73
C GLU A 222 -9.81 8.07 -13.04
N PHE A 223 -9.25 6.91 -13.42
CA PHE A 223 -7.85 6.79 -13.83
C PHE A 223 -7.64 6.97 -15.35
N GLY A 224 -8.66 7.39 -16.10
CA GLY A 224 -8.59 7.66 -17.53
C GLY A 224 -8.58 6.41 -18.41
N LEU A 225 -9.10 5.29 -17.90
CA LEU A 225 -9.19 4.03 -18.63
C LEU A 225 -10.64 3.75 -19.07
N PRO A 226 -10.85 3.14 -20.25
CA PRO A 226 -12.17 2.70 -20.67
C PRO A 226 -12.63 1.49 -19.83
N SER A 227 -13.94 1.39 -19.57
CA SER A 227 -14.56 0.24 -18.90
C SER A 227 -14.34 -1.08 -19.63
N GLN A 228 -14.31 -1.04 -20.97
CA GLN A 228 -14.07 -2.18 -21.83
C GLN A 228 -12.59 -2.32 -22.16
N GLY A 229 -12.06 -3.53 -21.99
CA GLY A 229 -10.68 -3.85 -22.35
C GLY A 229 -9.62 -3.48 -21.31
N SER A 230 -10.01 -2.76 -20.26
CA SER A 230 -9.14 -2.43 -19.13
C SER A 230 -9.37 -3.34 -17.94
N HIS A 231 -8.36 -3.43 -17.08
CA HIS A 231 -8.38 -4.31 -15.91
C HIS A 231 -7.80 -3.59 -14.69
N ILE A 232 -8.42 -3.79 -13.54
CA ILE A 232 -7.88 -3.44 -12.24
C ILE A 232 -7.07 -4.64 -11.74
N VAL A 233 -5.82 -4.40 -11.36
CA VAL A 233 -4.94 -5.38 -10.75
C VAL A 233 -4.63 -4.89 -9.34
N ASN A 234 -5.09 -5.65 -8.34
CA ASN A 234 -5.04 -5.28 -6.93
C ASN A 234 -4.35 -6.35 -6.10
N GLY A 235 -3.66 -5.95 -5.03
CA GLY A 235 -3.04 -6.85 -4.06
C GLY A 235 -3.68 -6.69 -2.67
N HIS A 236 -2.92 -6.96 -1.61
CA HIS A 236 -3.19 -6.62 -0.20
C HIS A 236 -4.04 -7.59 0.61
N VAL A 237 -5.16 -8.07 0.06
CA VAL A 237 -6.01 -9.04 0.78
C VAL A 237 -5.86 -10.43 0.18
N PRO A 238 -5.47 -11.44 0.98
CA PRO A 238 -5.27 -12.79 0.49
C PRO A 238 -6.60 -13.38 0.02
N VAL A 239 -6.58 -13.95 -1.19
CA VAL A 239 -7.73 -14.67 -1.75
C VAL A 239 -7.82 -16.04 -1.06
N ARG A 240 -8.96 -16.32 -0.43
CA ARG A 240 -9.18 -17.58 0.28
C ARG A 240 -9.72 -18.63 -0.67
N GLN A 241 -8.88 -19.11 -1.59
CA GLN A 241 -9.29 -20.09 -2.60
C GLN A 241 -9.82 -21.39 -1.97
N GLY A 242 -9.23 -21.84 -0.85
CA GLY A 242 -9.75 -22.99 -0.09
C GLY A 242 -11.19 -22.84 0.41
N SER A 243 -11.71 -21.60 0.48
CA SER A 243 -13.10 -21.30 0.82
C SER A 243 -14.00 -21.01 -0.38
N GLY A 244 -13.49 -21.18 -1.60
CA GLY A 244 -14.22 -20.95 -2.86
C GLY A 244 -14.15 -19.52 -3.40
N GLU A 245 -13.32 -18.65 -2.82
CA GLU A 245 -13.15 -17.28 -3.33
C GLU A 245 -12.38 -17.29 -4.66
N SER A 246 -12.88 -16.53 -5.65
CA SER A 246 -12.22 -16.34 -6.94
C SER A 246 -11.30 -15.10 -6.93
N PRO A 247 -10.05 -15.22 -7.44
CA PRO A 247 -9.16 -14.08 -7.68
C PRO A 247 -9.59 -13.24 -8.89
N VAL A 248 -10.50 -13.77 -9.71
CA VAL A 248 -11.08 -13.10 -10.88
C VAL A 248 -12.49 -12.65 -10.50
N LYS A 249 -12.70 -11.33 -10.46
CA LYS A 249 -13.96 -10.68 -10.08
C LYS A 249 -14.51 -9.83 -11.23
N CYS A 250 -15.81 -9.51 -11.19
CA CYS A 250 -16.50 -8.70 -12.21
C CYS A 250 -16.22 -9.14 -13.66
N GLY A 251 -16.36 -10.44 -13.96
CA GLY A 251 -16.12 -10.98 -15.30
C GLY A 251 -14.67 -10.82 -15.81
N GLY A 252 -13.70 -10.68 -14.89
CA GLY A 252 -12.29 -10.47 -15.22
C GLY A 252 -11.85 -9.01 -15.29
N LYS A 253 -12.72 -8.06 -14.93
CA LYS A 253 -12.37 -6.63 -14.82
C LYS A 253 -11.49 -6.35 -13.60
N VAL A 254 -11.65 -7.12 -12.52
CA VAL A 254 -10.85 -6.99 -11.29
C VAL A 254 -10.09 -8.29 -11.05
N LEU A 255 -8.78 -8.16 -10.92
CA LEU A 255 -7.84 -9.27 -10.69
C LEU A 255 -7.13 -9.05 -9.36
N VAL A 256 -7.38 -9.92 -8.40
CA VAL A 256 -6.74 -9.90 -7.09
C VAL A 256 -5.57 -10.86 -7.13
N ILE A 257 -4.36 -10.31 -7.05
CA ILE A 257 -3.09 -11.04 -7.21
C ILE A 257 -2.30 -11.00 -5.91
N ASP A 258 -2.92 -11.39 -4.81
CA ASP A 258 -2.23 -11.36 -3.52
C ASP A 258 -1.40 -12.63 -3.27
N GLY A 259 -0.27 -12.43 -2.60
CA GLY A 259 0.80 -13.42 -2.46
C GLY A 259 0.62 -14.32 -1.24
N GLY A 260 0.26 -15.58 -1.47
CA GLY A 260 0.44 -16.66 -0.49
C GLY A 260 1.91 -17.05 -0.23
N PHE A 261 2.87 -16.24 -0.70
CA PHE A 261 4.30 -16.54 -0.61
C PHE A 261 4.82 -16.56 0.83
N SER A 262 4.18 -15.80 1.73
CA SER A 262 4.52 -15.85 3.14
C SER A 262 3.92 -17.10 3.78
N LYS A 263 4.78 -17.90 4.42
CA LYS A 263 4.40 -19.13 5.14
C LYS A 263 3.27 -18.92 6.14
N ALA A 264 3.16 -17.73 6.72
CA ALA A 264 2.11 -17.40 7.68
C ALA A 264 0.70 -17.39 7.05
N TYR A 265 0.58 -17.14 5.74
CA TYR A 265 -0.70 -17.01 5.04
C TYR A 265 -1.09 -18.26 4.24
N GLN A 266 -0.16 -19.18 3.98
CA GLN A 266 -0.43 -20.41 3.21
C GLN A 266 -1.59 -21.25 3.77
N GLY A 267 -1.73 -21.29 5.11
CA GLY A 267 -2.83 -22.00 5.76
C GLY A 267 -4.21 -21.38 5.51
N GLU A 268 -4.29 -20.07 5.24
CA GLU A 268 -5.54 -19.38 4.93
C GLU A 268 -5.86 -19.36 3.42
N THR A 269 -4.84 -19.23 2.57
CA THR A 269 -5.02 -19.12 1.12
C THR A 269 -5.20 -20.47 0.43
N GLY A 270 -4.52 -21.52 0.93
CA GLY A 270 -4.46 -22.84 0.31
C GLY A 270 -3.51 -22.93 -0.90
N ILE A 271 -2.84 -21.84 -1.26
CA ILE A 271 -1.89 -21.73 -2.38
C ILE A 271 -0.68 -20.85 -2.01
N ALA A 272 0.42 -20.98 -2.75
CA ALA A 272 1.62 -20.13 -2.63
C ALA A 272 1.45 -18.74 -3.27
N GLY A 273 0.34 -18.49 -3.96
CA GLY A 273 0.00 -17.19 -4.55
C GLY A 273 -0.21 -17.25 -6.06
N TYR A 274 -0.39 -16.07 -6.66
CA TYR A 274 -0.67 -15.94 -8.08
C TYR A 274 0.44 -15.22 -8.84
N THR A 275 0.55 -15.53 -10.13
CA THR A 275 1.33 -14.74 -11.09
C THR A 275 0.44 -14.33 -12.25
N LEU A 276 0.36 -13.02 -12.48
CA LEU A 276 -0.33 -12.46 -13.64
C LEU A 276 0.67 -12.27 -14.78
N ILE A 277 0.42 -12.96 -15.89
CA ILE A 277 1.24 -12.92 -17.10
C ILE A 277 0.48 -12.12 -18.16
N TYR A 278 1.10 -11.06 -18.66
CA TYR A 278 0.60 -10.27 -19.78
C TYR A 278 1.49 -10.48 -21.01
N ASN A 279 0.92 -10.99 -22.10
CA ASN A 279 1.63 -11.17 -23.35
C ASN A 279 0.74 -10.82 -24.56
N SER A 280 1.25 -11.06 -25.78
CA SER A 280 0.52 -10.71 -27.01
C SER A 280 -0.83 -11.42 -27.19
N TYR A 281 -1.07 -12.51 -26.44
CA TYR A 281 -2.30 -13.31 -26.47
C TYR A 281 -3.29 -12.95 -25.36
N GLY A 282 -2.90 -12.12 -24.38
CA GLY A 282 -3.79 -11.60 -23.34
C GLY A 282 -3.23 -11.75 -21.93
N LEU A 283 -4.14 -11.93 -20.97
CA LEU A 283 -3.87 -12.07 -19.54
C LEU A 283 -4.10 -13.51 -19.10
N ILE A 284 -3.07 -14.10 -18.47
CA ILE A 284 -3.11 -15.43 -17.88
C ILE A 284 -2.79 -15.29 -16.40
N LEU A 285 -3.62 -15.88 -15.54
CA LEU A 285 -3.40 -15.93 -14.10
C LEU A 285 -2.97 -17.35 -13.73
N ALA A 286 -1.72 -17.53 -13.36
CA ALA A 286 -1.22 -18.80 -12.85
C ALA A 286 -1.35 -18.84 -11.33
N ALA A 287 -1.94 -19.90 -10.78
CA ALA A 287 -1.96 -20.21 -9.36
C ALA A 287 -0.83 -21.20 -9.05
N HIS A 288 -0.09 -20.95 -7.96
CA HIS A 288 1.05 -21.78 -7.57
C HIS A 288 0.74 -22.55 -6.30
N GLU A 289 1.08 -23.84 -6.27
CA GLU A 289 0.98 -24.64 -5.05
C GLU A 289 2.12 -24.34 -4.05
N PRO A 290 1.90 -24.53 -2.74
CA PRO A 290 2.95 -24.43 -1.73
C PRO A 290 4.08 -25.43 -1.97
N PHE A 291 5.32 -24.95 -1.91
CA PHE A 291 6.49 -25.82 -1.90
C PHE A 291 6.73 -26.35 -0.48
N GLU A 292 6.59 -27.66 -0.27
CA GLU A 292 6.76 -28.29 1.05
C GLU A 292 8.23 -28.37 1.47
N SER A 293 9.07 -29.04 0.67
CA SER A 293 10.53 -29.17 0.88
C SER A 293 11.21 -29.76 -0.35
N THR A 294 12.53 -29.61 -0.44
CA THR A 294 13.35 -30.22 -1.50
C THR A 294 13.25 -31.75 -1.45
N GLU A 295 13.30 -32.34 -0.26
CA GLU A 295 13.21 -33.78 -0.05
C GLU A 295 11.86 -34.32 -0.50
N ALA A 296 10.75 -33.66 -0.11
CA ALA A 296 9.41 -34.05 -0.54
C ALA A 296 9.24 -33.92 -2.06
N ALA A 297 9.82 -32.88 -2.68
CA ALA A 297 9.75 -32.69 -4.12
C ALA A 297 10.50 -33.78 -4.90
N ILE A 298 11.67 -34.19 -4.39
CA ILE A 298 12.45 -35.28 -4.97
C ILE A 298 11.75 -36.63 -4.77
N GLU A 299 11.22 -36.90 -3.58
CA GLU A 299 10.55 -38.17 -3.24
C GLU A 299 9.23 -38.35 -4.00
N LYS A 300 8.45 -37.28 -4.15
CA LYS A 300 7.17 -37.30 -4.85
C LYS A 300 7.31 -37.09 -6.37
N GLU A 301 8.53 -36.85 -6.86
CA GLU A 301 8.82 -36.39 -8.22
C GLU A 301 7.95 -35.20 -8.65
N SER A 302 7.55 -34.36 -7.69
CA SER A 302 6.64 -33.25 -7.93
C SER A 302 7.42 -32.04 -8.44
N ASP A 303 7.13 -31.62 -9.67
CA ASP A 303 7.58 -30.33 -10.21
C ASP A 303 6.71 -29.19 -9.65
N ILE A 304 7.07 -27.93 -9.87
CA ILE A 304 6.23 -26.79 -9.48
C ILE A 304 4.96 -26.79 -10.36
N HIS A 305 3.93 -27.51 -9.90
CA HIS A 305 2.64 -27.55 -10.57
C HIS A 305 1.97 -26.18 -10.45
N SER A 306 1.81 -25.50 -11.59
CA SER A 306 1.04 -24.27 -11.70
C SER A 306 -0.29 -24.57 -12.37
N ASP A 307 -1.39 -24.39 -11.65
CA ASP A 307 -2.71 -24.40 -12.27
C ASP A 307 -2.93 -23.08 -13.00
N SER A 308 -3.01 -23.13 -14.33
CA SER A 308 -3.19 -21.92 -15.14
C SER A 308 -4.68 -21.62 -15.36
N ILE A 309 -5.15 -20.51 -14.83
CA ILE A 309 -6.47 -19.95 -15.14
C ILE A 309 -6.29 -18.91 -16.25
N VAL A 310 -6.81 -19.21 -17.44
CA VAL A 310 -6.81 -18.24 -18.54
C VAL A 310 -7.95 -17.24 -18.31
N VAL A 311 -7.59 -16.03 -17.88
CA VAL A 311 -8.58 -15.00 -17.51
C VAL A 311 -9.15 -14.33 -18.74
N LYS A 312 -8.31 -14.00 -19.74
CA LYS A 312 -8.77 -13.35 -20.96
C LYS A 312 -7.83 -13.59 -22.12
N ARG A 313 -8.35 -14.21 -23.18
CA ARG A 313 -7.72 -14.22 -24.51
C ARG A 313 -8.24 -13.03 -25.29
N VAL A 314 -7.34 -12.21 -25.84
CA VAL A 314 -7.72 -11.15 -26.78
C VAL A 314 -8.08 -11.79 -28.13
N ALA A 315 -9.13 -11.29 -28.78
CA ALA A 315 -9.56 -11.78 -30.09
C ALA A 315 -8.51 -11.51 -31.19
N GLU A 316 -7.75 -10.42 -31.04
CA GLU A 316 -6.65 -10.04 -31.90
C GLU A 316 -5.36 -9.92 -31.10
N ARG A 317 -4.25 -10.36 -31.71
CA ARG A 317 -2.93 -10.35 -31.08
C ARG A 317 -2.48 -8.90 -30.85
N LYS A 318 -2.10 -8.56 -29.61
CA LYS A 318 -1.50 -7.26 -29.30
C LYS A 318 -0.10 -7.15 -29.91
N LEU A 319 0.15 -6.05 -30.62
CA LEU A 319 1.45 -5.70 -31.17
C LEU A 319 2.19 -4.73 -30.25
N VAL A 320 3.50 -4.59 -30.44
CA VAL A 320 4.31 -3.61 -29.70
C VAL A 320 3.74 -2.20 -29.86
N GLY A 321 3.26 -1.85 -31.06
CA GLY A 321 2.66 -0.56 -31.36
C GLY A 321 1.37 -0.24 -30.59
N ASP A 322 0.76 -1.23 -29.93
CA ASP A 322 -0.48 -1.09 -29.14
C ASP A 322 -0.18 -0.93 -27.63
N THR A 323 1.10 -1.01 -27.25
CA THR A 323 1.56 -0.82 -25.87
C THR A 323 1.88 0.63 -25.59
N ASP A 324 1.98 1.00 -24.31
CA ASP A 324 2.40 2.34 -23.90
C ASP A 324 3.77 2.69 -24.48
N VAL A 325 4.72 1.75 -24.44
CA VAL A 325 6.05 1.87 -25.05
C VAL A 325 5.96 2.08 -26.56
N GLY A 326 5.06 1.36 -27.23
CA GLY A 326 4.79 1.53 -28.66
C GLY A 326 4.29 2.92 -29.01
N ARG A 327 3.43 3.51 -28.18
CA ARG A 327 2.97 4.90 -28.35
C ARG A 327 4.13 5.88 -28.19
N GLU A 328 4.94 5.75 -27.15
CA GLU A 328 6.13 6.59 -26.96
C GLU A 328 7.11 6.52 -28.14
N ILE A 329 7.32 5.32 -28.71
CA ILE A 329 8.17 5.13 -29.90
C ILE A 329 7.56 5.84 -31.11
N LYS A 330 6.25 5.70 -31.33
CA LYS A 330 5.55 6.37 -32.44
C LYS A 330 5.63 7.90 -32.31
N GLU A 331 5.47 8.44 -31.12
CA GLU A 331 5.63 9.88 -30.85
C GLU A 331 7.06 10.35 -31.16
N LYS A 332 8.08 9.62 -30.69
CA LYS A 332 9.48 9.91 -31.01
C LYS A 332 9.76 9.89 -32.51
N ILE A 333 9.19 8.95 -33.24
CA ILE A 333 9.31 8.89 -34.71
C ILE A 333 8.73 10.17 -35.32
N GLN A 334 7.52 10.57 -34.93
CA GLN A 334 6.88 11.78 -35.44
C GLN A 334 7.70 13.05 -35.12
N ASP A 335 8.28 13.14 -33.93
CA ASP A 335 9.11 14.28 -33.54
C ASP A 335 10.42 14.33 -34.35
N LEU A 336 11.03 13.17 -34.62
CA LEU A 336 12.21 13.07 -35.48
C LEU A 336 11.88 13.42 -36.95
N GLU A 337 10.72 13.02 -37.45
CA GLU A 337 10.26 13.40 -38.79
C GLU A 337 10.04 14.91 -38.92
N LYS A 338 9.42 15.54 -37.91
CA LYS A 338 9.27 17.01 -37.85
C LYS A 338 10.62 17.71 -37.79
N LEU A 339 11.55 17.20 -36.97
CA LEU A 339 12.90 17.73 -36.84
C LEU A 339 13.66 17.65 -38.17
N LEU A 340 13.59 16.50 -38.84
CA LEU A 340 14.18 16.31 -40.17
C LEU A 340 13.57 17.26 -41.20
N GLY A 341 12.25 17.45 -41.17
CA GLY A 341 11.54 18.44 -42.00
C GLY A 341 12.03 19.87 -41.76
N ALA A 342 12.24 20.25 -40.49
CA ALA A 342 12.74 21.57 -40.12
C ALA A 342 14.19 21.83 -40.56
N TYR A 343 15.05 20.81 -40.54
CA TYR A 343 16.39 20.91 -41.14
C TYR A 343 16.33 21.06 -42.66
N ARG A 344 15.49 20.26 -43.33
CA ARG A 344 15.35 20.29 -44.80
C ARG A 344 14.76 21.61 -45.32
N SER A 345 13.85 22.23 -44.57
CA SER A 345 13.26 23.53 -44.93
C SER A 345 14.13 24.73 -44.54
N GLY A 346 15.21 24.52 -43.78
CA GLY A 346 16.05 25.58 -43.23
C GLY A 346 15.44 26.34 -42.05
N ALA A 347 14.31 25.87 -41.50
CA ALA A 347 13.72 26.43 -40.27
C ALA A 347 14.63 26.23 -39.05
N ILE A 348 15.42 25.15 -39.04
CA ILE A 348 16.51 24.92 -38.09
C ILE A 348 17.81 24.82 -38.89
N VAL A 349 18.81 25.61 -38.52
CA VAL A 349 20.13 25.60 -39.15
C VAL A 349 20.97 24.48 -38.55
N GLU A 350 21.52 23.63 -39.41
CA GLU A 350 22.46 22.59 -39.01
C GLU A 350 23.75 23.23 -38.47
N ARG A 351 24.06 22.96 -37.20
CA ARG A 351 25.31 23.40 -36.57
C ARG A 351 26.28 22.24 -36.55
N PHE A 352 27.23 22.24 -37.48
CA PHE A 352 28.35 21.32 -37.41
C PHE A 352 29.31 21.78 -36.31
N PRO A 353 29.75 20.89 -35.40
CA PRO A 353 30.86 21.21 -34.51
C PRO A 353 32.08 21.52 -35.39
N ILE A 354 32.61 22.74 -35.25
CA ILE A 354 33.85 23.14 -35.92
C ILE A 354 34.96 22.24 -35.38
N LYS A 355 35.44 21.29 -36.18
CA LYS A 355 36.68 20.58 -35.86
C LYS A 355 37.84 21.57 -35.98
N GLY A 356 38.26 22.11 -34.83
CA GLY A 356 39.53 22.83 -34.67
C GLY A 356 39.41 24.35 -34.60
N LYS A 357 39.54 24.89 -33.39
CA LYS A 357 40.76 25.59 -32.99
C LYS A 357 41.09 25.25 -31.54
#